data_AF-A0A2V3W7A0-F1
#
_entry.id   AF-A0A2V3W7A0-F1
#
_cell.length_a   1.000
_cell.length_b   1.000
_cell.length_c   1.000
_cell.angle_alpha   90.00
_cell.angle_beta   90.00
_cell.angle_gamma   90.00
#
_symmetry.space_group_name_H-M   'P 1'
#
loop_
_entity.id
_entity.type
_entity.pdbx_description
1 polymer ?
#
loop_
_entity_poly.entity_id
_entity_poly.type
_entity_poly.pdbx_seq_one_letter_code
_entity_poly.pdbx_strand_id
1 'polypeptide(L)'
;MKRMLMLLFVIGLLGLATGCGNNNTDGTKNKEETNQETKEEKKEVKSESVKEDVEEEKGQNVTEQTVSKEDEEYMKSKMEALDFSEIKVEVKYAEDKEYEFKIEQDKMENEPIEAEVEDELNNVFLKGRDAFDDIYPKIENLDVKSDSTEQDVVDKILTAFDLPTDYEKMEVDITFNDGKELDFDHRK
;
A
#
# COMPACT_ATOMS: atom_id res chain seq x y z
N MET A 1 -19.33 -20.44 11.56
CA MET A 1 -20.67 -20.29 10.96
C MET A 1 -20.53 -19.59 9.61
N LYS A 2 -21.58 -19.64 8.78
CA LYS A 2 -21.53 -19.57 7.31
C LYS A 2 -20.86 -18.32 6.70
N ARG A 3 -19.89 -18.58 5.83
CA ARG A 3 -19.34 -17.69 4.80
C ARG A 3 -20.45 -17.15 3.90
N MET A 4 -20.51 -15.82 3.73
CA MET A 4 -21.45 -15.17 2.83
C MET A 4 -20.80 -14.92 1.47
N LEU A 5 -21.46 -15.44 0.44
CA LEU A 5 -21.17 -15.33 -0.99
C LEU A 5 -21.00 -13.86 -1.44
N MET A 6 -19.91 -13.54 -2.12
CA MET A 6 -19.87 -12.36 -3.02
C MET A 6 -20.70 -12.65 -4.28
N LEU A 7 -21.60 -11.71 -4.60
CA LEU A 7 -22.54 -11.76 -5.71
C LEU A 7 -21.88 -11.33 -7.03
N LEU A 8 -21.96 -12.23 -8.03
CA LEU A 8 -21.72 -11.97 -9.44
C LEU A 8 -22.66 -10.89 -9.99
N PHE A 9 -22.13 -9.74 -10.40
CA PHE A 9 -22.81 -8.83 -11.31
C PHE A 9 -22.38 -9.09 -12.76
N VAL A 10 -23.24 -9.82 -13.47
CA VAL A 10 -23.21 -9.93 -14.93
C VAL A 10 -23.94 -8.71 -15.51
N ILE A 11 -23.22 -7.81 -16.17
CA ILE A 11 -23.80 -6.87 -17.13
C ILE A 11 -23.15 -7.15 -18.48
N GLY A 12 -23.84 -7.95 -19.28
CA GLY A 12 -23.53 -8.13 -20.69
C GLY A 12 -24.13 -7.00 -21.51
N LEU A 13 -23.30 -6.32 -22.29
CA LEU A 13 -23.71 -5.49 -23.43
C LEU A 13 -22.96 -6.01 -24.65
N LEU A 14 -23.69 -6.70 -25.53
CA LEU A 14 -23.22 -7.18 -26.83
C LEU A 14 -23.90 -6.36 -27.94
N GLY A 15 -23.09 -5.92 -28.91
CA GLY A 15 -23.52 -5.57 -30.25
C GLY A 15 -22.87 -4.29 -30.77
N LEU A 16 -22.38 -4.18 -32.01
CA LEU A 16 -22.18 -5.08 -33.14
C LEU A 16 -21.06 -4.42 -33.98
N ALA A 17 -20.06 -5.19 -34.42
CA ALA A 17 -19.09 -4.70 -35.42
C ALA A 17 -19.23 -5.53 -36.70
N THR A 18 -19.80 -4.91 -37.72
CA THR A 18 -19.65 -5.31 -39.12
C THR A 18 -19.09 -4.12 -39.91
N GLY A 19 -17.99 -4.36 -40.62
CA GLY A 19 -17.37 -3.37 -41.49
C GLY A 19 -16.16 -3.95 -42.21
N CYS A 20 -16.40 -4.70 -43.29
CA CYS A 20 -15.39 -5.01 -44.31
C CYS A 20 -15.14 -3.78 -45.20
N GLY A 21 -13.88 -3.53 -45.57
CA GLY A 21 -13.50 -2.55 -46.59
C GLY A 21 -12.08 -2.81 -47.10
N ASN A 22 -11.96 -3.04 -48.41
CA ASN A 22 -10.96 -3.88 -49.09
C ASN A 22 -9.99 -3.06 -49.97
N ASN A 23 -8.74 -3.54 -50.06
CA ASN A 23 -7.68 -3.40 -51.09
C ASN A 23 -7.31 -2.02 -51.68
N ASN A 24 -6.00 -1.75 -51.77
CA ASN A 24 -5.25 -1.98 -53.02
C ASN A 24 -3.75 -1.62 -52.96
N THR A 25 -2.99 -2.52 -53.61
CA THR A 25 -1.79 -2.31 -54.46
C THR A 25 -0.45 -1.89 -53.84
N ASP A 26 0.40 -2.93 -53.78
CA ASP A 26 1.84 -2.96 -53.98
C ASP A 26 2.28 -2.26 -55.29
N GLY A 27 3.49 -1.67 -55.31
CA GLY A 27 4.00 -0.92 -56.46
C GLY A 27 5.35 -0.22 -56.24
N THR A 28 6.41 -0.97 -56.51
CA THR A 28 7.84 -0.64 -56.56
C THR A 28 8.23 0.53 -57.49
N LYS A 29 9.45 1.08 -57.25
CA LYS A 29 10.40 1.81 -58.14
C LYS A 29 10.45 3.33 -57.92
N ASN A 30 11.58 4.04 -57.96
CA ASN A 30 13.01 3.77 -58.01
C ASN A 30 13.71 5.16 -57.92
N LYS A 31 14.98 5.15 -57.52
CA LYS A 31 16.08 6.02 -57.98
C LYS A 31 16.24 7.49 -57.52
N GLU A 32 17.49 7.69 -57.08
CA GLU A 32 18.46 8.74 -57.43
C GLU A 32 18.69 9.90 -56.46
N GLU A 33 19.85 9.77 -55.79
CA GLU A 33 20.75 10.79 -55.27
C GLU A 33 21.00 11.92 -56.28
N THR A 34 21.37 13.12 -55.80
CA THR A 34 22.74 13.67 -55.99
C THR A 34 22.82 15.17 -55.63
N ASN A 35 23.90 15.48 -54.91
CA ASN A 35 24.68 16.72 -54.78
C ASN A 35 24.18 17.92 -53.96
N GLN A 36 24.91 18.28 -52.88
CA GLN A 36 26.15 19.12 -52.83
C GLN A 36 25.82 20.58 -53.14
N GLU A 37 26.31 21.63 -52.48
CA GLU A 37 27.36 21.91 -51.48
C GLU A 37 27.04 23.36 -51.04
N THR A 38 27.32 23.83 -49.82
CA THR A 38 28.44 24.76 -49.49
C THR A 38 28.09 25.32 -48.10
N LYS A 39 28.85 25.06 -47.02
CA LYS A 39 29.85 25.96 -46.36
C LYS A 39 29.38 27.42 -46.18
N GLU A 40 29.57 28.15 -45.08
CA GLU A 40 30.56 28.10 -44.00
C GLU A 40 30.13 29.00 -42.81
N GLU A 41 30.53 28.58 -41.60
CA GLU A 41 30.94 29.32 -40.39
C GLU A 41 30.19 30.53 -39.76
N LYS A 42 29.78 30.26 -38.50
CA LYS A 42 30.26 30.85 -37.22
C LYS A 42 29.76 32.24 -36.77
N LYS A 43 28.99 32.23 -35.67
CA LYS A 43 29.38 32.91 -34.41
C LYS A 43 28.54 32.48 -33.20
N GLU A 44 29.23 32.12 -32.13
CA GLU A 44 28.74 32.00 -30.75
C GLU A 44 27.91 33.19 -30.29
N VAL A 45 26.78 32.93 -29.63
CA VAL A 45 26.37 33.67 -28.43
C VAL A 45 25.74 32.70 -27.42
N LYS A 46 26.36 32.70 -26.24
CA LYS A 46 26.03 32.07 -24.97
C LYS A 46 24.66 32.52 -24.41
N SER A 47 23.78 31.58 -24.08
CA SER A 47 22.91 31.65 -22.89
C SER A 47 22.25 30.29 -22.66
N GLU A 48 22.76 29.57 -21.66
CA GLU A 48 22.27 28.29 -21.19
C GLU A 48 21.02 28.53 -20.34
N SER A 49 19.91 27.91 -20.74
CA SER A 49 18.66 27.81 -19.99
C SER A 49 18.11 26.41 -20.22
N VAL A 50 17.46 25.90 -19.18
CA VAL A 50 16.59 24.71 -19.10
C VAL A 50 17.23 23.49 -18.41
N LYS A 51 16.78 23.32 -17.16
CA LYS A 51 16.23 22.12 -16.51
C LYS A 51 16.90 20.77 -16.83
N GLU A 52 17.48 20.18 -15.79
CA GLU A 52 17.45 18.73 -15.53
C GLU A 52 16.84 18.60 -14.14
N ASP A 53 15.55 18.27 -14.06
CA ASP A 53 14.96 16.94 -14.08
C ASP A 53 15.12 16.20 -12.75
N VAL A 54 13.94 16.04 -12.16
CA VAL A 54 13.59 15.18 -11.04
C VAL A 54 13.46 13.78 -11.62
N GLU A 55 14.21 12.83 -11.07
CA GLU A 55 13.85 11.41 -11.03
C GLU A 55 13.80 11.12 -9.51
N GLU A 56 12.72 10.79 -8.81
CA GLU A 56 11.44 10.11 -9.10
C GLU A 56 11.51 8.98 -10.14
N GLU A 57 12.01 7.83 -9.69
CA GLU A 57 11.31 6.56 -9.86
C GLU A 57 11.03 6.03 -8.45
N LYS A 58 9.82 6.13 -7.89
CA LYS A 58 8.56 5.40 -8.18
C LYS A 58 8.70 3.89 -8.30
N GLY A 59 8.02 3.22 -7.38
CA GLY A 59 7.38 1.93 -7.62
C GLY A 59 8.11 0.77 -6.96
N GLN A 60 8.07 0.72 -5.63
CA GLN A 60 8.42 -0.51 -4.94
C GLN A 60 7.34 -1.54 -5.27
N ASN A 61 7.73 -2.47 -6.15
CA ASN A 61 6.94 -3.60 -6.58
C ASN A 61 6.59 -4.42 -5.34
N VAL A 62 5.29 -4.48 -4.99
CA VAL A 62 4.77 -5.35 -3.94
C VAL A 62 5.11 -6.79 -4.34
N THR A 63 6.24 -7.26 -3.83
CA THR A 63 6.64 -8.65 -3.91
C THR A 63 5.96 -9.33 -2.74
N GLU A 64 5.18 -10.39 -2.99
CA GLU A 64 4.76 -11.32 -1.93
C GLU A 64 6.02 -11.81 -1.22
N GLN A 65 6.32 -11.20 -0.08
CA GLN A 65 7.47 -11.59 0.72
C GLN A 65 7.09 -12.87 1.46
N THR A 66 7.64 -13.99 1.01
CA THR A 66 7.54 -15.25 1.75
C THR A 66 8.28 -15.07 3.08
N VAL A 67 7.55 -15.08 4.20
CA VAL A 67 8.13 -14.99 5.55
C VAL A 67 9.05 -16.20 5.77
N SER A 68 10.29 -15.94 6.17
CA SER A 68 11.22 -17.02 6.49
C SER A 68 10.85 -17.65 7.84
N LYS A 69 11.24 -18.91 8.08
CA LYS A 69 11.01 -19.55 9.39
C LYS A 69 11.69 -18.81 10.54
N GLU A 70 12.85 -18.23 10.29
CA GLU A 70 13.59 -17.46 11.28
C GLU A 70 12.83 -16.17 11.65
N ASP A 71 12.23 -15.50 10.65
CA ASP A 71 11.38 -14.32 10.86
C ASP A 71 10.11 -14.69 11.62
N GLU A 72 9.47 -15.80 11.26
CA GLU A 72 8.26 -16.29 11.93
C GLU A 72 8.53 -16.62 13.40
N GLU A 73 9.60 -17.37 13.71
CA GLU A 73 10.00 -17.69 15.07
C GLU A 73 10.33 -16.43 15.89
N TYR A 74 11.00 -15.45 15.27
CA TYR A 74 11.25 -14.16 15.89
C TYR A 74 9.94 -13.43 16.22
N MET A 75 9.06 -13.23 15.24
CA MET A 75 7.81 -12.47 15.41
C MET A 75 6.94 -13.13 16.46
N LYS A 76 6.86 -14.47 16.45
CA LYS A 76 6.15 -15.23 17.46
C LYS A 76 6.69 -15.00 18.87
N SER A 77 8.02 -15.07 19.04
CA SER A 77 8.63 -14.82 20.36
C SER A 77 8.35 -13.42 20.90
N LYS A 78 8.22 -12.44 20.01
CA LYS A 78 7.89 -11.06 20.35
C LYS A 78 6.41 -10.87 20.70
N MET A 79 5.52 -11.51 19.93
CA MET A 79 4.07 -11.51 20.21
C MET A 79 3.74 -12.18 21.55
N GLU A 80 4.48 -13.21 21.97
CA GLU A 80 4.31 -13.85 23.29
C GLU A 80 4.56 -12.90 24.48
N ALA A 81 5.22 -11.75 24.25
CA ALA A 81 5.45 -10.73 25.28
C ALA A 81 4.33 -9.66 25.36
N LEU A 82 3.39 -9.65 24.43
CA LEU A 82 2.28 -8.70 24.38
C LEU A 82 1.03 -9.24 25.09
N ASP A 83 0.10 -8.36 25.43
CA ASP A 83 -1.19 -8.74 26.02
C ASP A 83 -2.26 -9.12 24.98
N PHE A 84 -1.99 -8.89 23.69
CA PHE A 84 -2.87 -9.21 22.58
C PHE A 84 -2.22 -10.15 21.57
N SER A 85 -3.06 -10.89 20.84
CA SER A 85 -2.65 -11.81 19.79
C SER A 85 -2.81 -11.24 18.39
N GLU A 86 -3.70 -10.28 18.21
CA GLU A 86 -3.96 -9.62 16.93
C GLU A 86 -4.29 -8.14 17.18
N ILE A 87 -3.84 -7.28 16.27
CA ILE A 87 -4.15 -5.85 16.26
C ILE A 87 -4.26 -5.39 14.81
N LYS A 88 -5.36 -4.71 14.49
CA LYS A 88 -5.55 -3.99 13.22
C LYS A 88 -6.10 -2.61 13.52
N VAL A 89 -5.50 -1.60 12.90
CA VAL A 89 -5.90 -0.21 13.04
C VAL A 89 -5.86 0.47 11.69
N GLU A 90 -6.93 1.17 11.36
CA GLU A 90 -7.05 1.96 10.14
C GLU A 90 -7.44 3.39 10.50
N VAL A 91 -6.66 4.38 10.03
CA VAL A 91 -6.88 5.80 10.29
C VAL A 91 -7.07 6.53 8.97
N LYS A 92 -8.29 6.97 8.71
CA LYS A 92 -8.69 7.70 7.50
C LYS A 92 -8.59 9.20 7.72
N TYR A 93 -7.99 9.89 6.75
CA TYR A 93 -7.83 11.34 6.68
C TYR A 93 -8.59 11.91 5.48
N ALA A 94 -8.60 13.24 5.39
CA ALA A 94 -9.11 13.94 4.21
C ALA A 94 -8.34 13.55 2.94
N GLU A 95 -8.95 13.83 1.78
CA GLU A 95 -8.41 13.49 0.44
C GLU A 95 -8.25 11.99 0.21
N ASP A 96 -9.08 11.17 0.86
CA ASP A 96 -9.12 9.71 0.75
C ASP A 96 -7.76 9.06 1.07
N LYS A 97 -6.99 9.64 2.00
CA LYS A 97 -5.72 9.07 2.46
C LYS A 97 -5.90 8.26 3.74
N GLU A 98 -5.12 7.19 3.87
CA GLU A 98 -5.14 6.37 5.08
C GLU A 98 -3.75 6.00 5.64
N TYR A 99 -3.75 5.67 6.93
CA TYR A 99 -2.68 4.94 7.60
C TYR A 99 -3.29 3.65 8.17
N GLU A 100 -2.88 2.50 7.67
CA GLU A 100 -3.27 1.18 8.19
C GLU A 100 -2.05 0.46 8.74
N PHE A 101 -2.21 -0.23 9.86
CA PHE A 101 -1.30 -1.32 10.24
C PHE A 101 -2.06 -2.53 10.75
N LYS A 102 -1.49 -3.71 10.54
CA LYS A 102 -1.99 -4.96 11.10
C LYS A 102 -0.87 -5.89 11.54
N ILE A 103 -1.13 -6.65 12.60
CA ILE A 103 -0.44 -7.90 12.95
C ILE A 103 -1.52 -8.95 13.23
N GLU A 104 -1.58 -10.00 12.42
CA GLU A 104 -2.59 -11.05 12.53
C GLU A 104 -1.99 -12.44 12.29
N GLN A 105 -2.71 -13.49 12.73
CA GLN A 105 -2.33 -14.87 12.47
C GLN A 105 -3.56 -15.79 12.46
N ASP A 106 -3.88 -16.43 11.33
CA ASP A 106 -4.85 -17.53 11.33
C ASP A 106 -4.24 -18.78 11.98
N LYS A 107 -4.48 -18.91 13.29
CA LYS A 107 -4.05 -20.06 14.09
C LYS A 107 -4.77 -21.36 13.71
N MET A 108 -5.96 -21.30 13.10
CA MET A 108 -6.69 -22.51 12.68
C MET A 108 -6.04 -23.13 11.44
N GLU A 109 -5.57 -22.28 10.53
CA GLU A 109 -4.91 -22.70 9.29
C GLU A 109 -3.38 -22.87 9.45
N ASN A 110 -2.83 -22.54 10.64
CA ASN A 110 -1.39 -22.52 10.94
C ASN A 110 -0.62 -21.62 9.98
N GLU A 111 -1.21 -20.48 9.66
CA GLU A 111 -0.57 -19.48 8.82
C GLU A 111 0.54 -18.76 9.61
N PRO A 112 1.59 -18.30 8.91
CA PRO A 112 2.61 -17.47 9.53
C PRO A 112 1.98 -16.17 10.04
N ILE A 113 2.65 -15.51 10.98
CA ILE A 113 2.25 -14.16 11.40
C ILE A 113 2.38 -13.23 10.19
N GLU A 114 1.29 -12.54 9.87
CA GLU A 114 1.27 -11.46 8.89
C GLU A 114 1.42 -10.12 9.60
N ALA A 115 2.26 -9.26 9.04
CA ALA A 115 2.36 -7.87 9.48
C ALA A 115 2.40 -6.98 8.25
N GLU A 116 1.71 -5.85 8.31
CA GLU A 116 1.60 -4.90 7.20
C GLU A 116 1.43 -3.48 7.70
N VAL A 117 2.04 -2.53 6.98
CA VAL A 117 1.85 -1.08 7.16
C VAL A 117 1.56 -0.49 5.79
N GLU A 118 0.44 0.22 5.67
CA GLU A 118 0.10 1.06 4.52
C GLU A 118 -0.02 2.51 5.00
N ASP A 119 1.00 3.32 4.71
CA ASP A 119 1.06 4.74 5.07
C ASP A 119 1.00 5.58 3.79
N GLU A 120 -0.21 5.94 3.38
CA GLU A 120 -0.44 6.77 2.20
C GLU A 120 -0.09 8.26 2.44
N LEU A 121 0.07 8.66 3.70
CA LEU A 121 0.51 10.02 4.05
C LEU A 121 1.96 10.23 3.60
N ASN A 122 2.80 9.19 3.74
CA ASN A 122 4.23 9.22 3.44
C ASN A 122 4.64 8.33 2.24
N ASN A 123 3.70 7.63 1.61
CA ASN A 123 3.93 6.65 0.54
C ASN A 123 4.84 5.50 0.98
N VAL A 124 4.61 4.95 2.17
CA VAL A 124 5.35 3.82 2.73
C VAL A 124 4.45 2.59 2.79
N PHE A 125 4.92 1.48 2.22
CA PHE A 125 4.20 0.21 2.19
C PHE A 125 5.15 -0.90 2.63
N LEU A 126 4.92 -1.49 3.81
CA LEU A 126 5.77 -2.52 4.41
C LEU A 126 4.97 -3.80 4.61
N LYS A 127 5.63 -4.96 4.47
CA LYS A 127 5.04 -6.27 4.75
C LYS A 127 6.03 -7.16 5.51
N GLY A 128 5.51 -8.18 6.18
CA GLY A 128 6.29 -9.20 6.87
C GLY A 128 7.20 -8.62 7.94
N ARG A 129 8.46 -9.04 7.96
CA ARG A 129 9.44 -8.67 9.00
C ARG A 129 9.64 -7.17 9.14
N ASP A 130 9.68 -6.44 8.02
CA ASP A 130 9.91 -4.99 8.01
C ASP A 130 8.73 -4.23 8.62
N ALA A 131 7.50 -4.63 8.29
CA ALA A 131 6.29 -4.10 8.92
C ALA A 131 6.26 -4.42 10.42
N PHE A 132 6.59 -5.66 10.79
CA PHE A 132 6.61 -6.06 12.20
C PHE A 132 7.62 -5.24 13.01
N ASP A 133 8.82 -5.00 12.48
CA ASP A 133 9.85 -4.19 13.16
C ASP A 133 9.48 -2.70 13.22
N ASP A 134 8.64 -2.20 12.31
CA ASP A 134 8.09 -0.84 12.40
C ASP A 134 6.96 -0.74 13.45
N ILE A 135 6.07 -1.73 13.52
CA ILE A 135 4.90 -1.72 14.40
C ILE A 135 5.28 -2.07 15.85
N TYR A 136 6.02 -3.16 16.05
CA TYR A 136 6.25 -3.77 17.38
C TYR A 136 6.75 -2.78 18.45
N PRO A 137 7.76 -1.93 18.19
CA PRO A 137 8.26 -0.97 19.18
C PRO A 137 7.22 0.06 19.61
N LYS A 138 6.23 0.36 18.75
CA LYS A 138 5.16 1.34 19.02
C LYS A 138 4.07 0.71 19.88
N ILE A 139 3.83 -0.60 19.73
CA ILE A 139 2.76 -1.32 20.43
C ILE A 139 3.22 -2.06 21.70
N GLU A 140 4.52 -2.35 21.87
CA GLU A 140 5.01 -3.08 23.07
C GLU A 140 4.75 -2.34 24.39
N ASN A 141 4.58 -1.01 24.33
CA ASN A 141 4.27 -0.16 25.48
C ASN A 141 2.86 0.42 25.43
N LEU A 142 2.01 -0.07 24.51
CA LEU A 142 0.63 0.39 24.36
C LEU A 142 -0.24 -0.17 25.49
N ASP A 143 -0.49 0.62 26.53
CA ASP A 143 -1.33 0.25 27.67
C ASP A 143 -2.82 0.31 27.28
N VAL A 144 -3.28 -0.62 26.45
CA VAL A 144 -4.69 -0.76 26.05
C VAL A 144 -5.23 -2.07 26.60
N LYS A 145 -6.44 -2.00 27.15
CA LYS A 145 -7.20 -3.11 27.72
C LYS A 145 -8.58 -3.17 27.10
N SER A 146 -9.21 -4.35 27.15
CA SER A 146 -10.57 -4.56 26.63
C SER A 146 -11.65 -3.65 27.22
N ASP A 147 -11.40 -3.03 28.38
CA ASP A 147 -12.31 -2.09 29.06
C ASP A 147 -11.87 -0.62 28.96
N SER A 148 -10.85 -0.34 28.14
CA SER A 148 -10.43 1.03 27.83
C SER A 148 -11.52 1.76 27.06
N THR A 149 -11.66 3.06 27.29
CA THR A 149 -12.61 3.87 26.53
C THR A 149 -12.09 4.12 25.12
N GLU A 150 -12.96 4.18 24.12
CA GLU A 150 -12.62 4.45 22.72
C GLU A 150 -11.67 5.65 22.56
N GLN A 151 -11.97 6.79 23.21
CA GLN A 151 -11.15 8.00 23.11
C GLN A 151 -9.73 7.82 23.66
N ASP A 152 -9.58 7.10 24.77
CA ASP A 152 -8.27 6.82 25.37
C ASP A 152 -7.43 5.91 24.45
N VAL A 153 -8.06 4.95 23.79
CA VAL A 153 -7.41 4.07 22.81
C VAL A 153 -6.97 4.86 21.57
N VAL A 154 -7.85 5.72 21.05
CA VAL A 154 -7.55 6.64 19.94
C VAL A 154 -6.34 7.51 20.28
N ASP A 155 -6.34 8.18 21.43
CA ASP A 155 -5.27 9.09 21.83
C ASP A 155 -3.93 8.36 21.98
N LYS A 156 -3.95 7.14 22.54
CA LYS A 156 -2.76 6.29 22.69
C LYS A 156 -2.21 5.82 21.35
N ILE A 157 -3.06 5.39 20.42
CA ILE A 157 -2.65 4.97 19.07
C ILE A 157 -2.02 6.15 18.32
N LEU A 158 -2.70 7.30 18.28
CA LEU A 158 -2.17 8.48 17.57
C LEU A 158 -0.81 8.90 18.14
N THR A 159 -0.67 8.86 19.46
CA THR A 159 0.60 9.20 20.12
C THR A 159 1.70 8.18 19.84
N ALA A 160 1.40 6.88 19.93
CA ALA A 160 2.38 5.81 19.75
C ALA A 160 2.94 5.77 18.31
N PHE A 161 2.12 6.12 17.33
CA PHE A 161 2.47 6.11 15.91
C PHE A 161 2.81 7.49 15.33
N ASP A 162 2.84 8.54 16.16
CA ASP A 162 3.07 9.94 15.75
C ASP A 162 2.14 10.38 14.61
N LEU A 163 0.87 9.99 14.70
CA LEU A 163 -0.14 10.23 13.67
C LEU A 163 -0.84 11.59 13.86
N PRO A 164 -1.17 12.28 12.76
CA PRO A 164 -1.92 13.53 12.82
C PRO A 164 -3.28 13.38 13.53
N THR A 165 -3.63 14.37 14.34
CA THR A 165 -4.89 14.35 15.12
C THR A 165 -6.12 14.79 14.30
N ASP A 166 -5.98 15.15 13.04
CA ASP A 166 -7.04 15.63 12.14
C ASP A 166 -7.63 14.51 11.25
N TYR A 167 -7.68 13.28 11.76
CA TYR A 167 -8.37 12.15 11.13
C TYR A 167 -9.90 12.35 11.03
N GLU A 168 -10.53 11.72 10.05
CA GLU A 168 -11.99 11.67 9.86
C GLU A 168 -12.61 10.43 10.51
N LYS A 169 -11.94 9.27 10.40
CA LYS A 169 -12.36 8.00 10.99
C LYS A 169 -11.14 7.21 11.50
N MET A 170 -11.30 6.51 12.61
CA MET A 170 -10.38 5.47 13.07
C MET A 170 -11.17 4.18 13.33
N GLU A 171 -10.71 3.07 12.77
CA GLU A 171 -11.21 1.71 13.01
C GLU A 171 -10.15 0.97 13.83
N VAL A 172 -10.54 0.32 14.93
CA VAL A 172 -9.62 -0.42 15.81
C VAL A 172 -10.21 -1.78 16.09
N ASP A 173 -9.44 -2.84 15.83
CA ASP A 173 -9.74 -4.22 16.20
C ASP A 173 -8.53 -4.81 16.93
N ILE A 174 -8.73 -5.23 18.19
CA ILE A 174 -7.70 -5.87 19.02
C ILE A 174 -8.29 -7.14 19.62
N THR A 175 -7.66 -8.28 19.33
CA THR A 175 -7.94 -9.55 20.01
C THR A 175 -6.90 -9.80 21.09
N PHE A 176 -7.33 -9.83 22.35
CA PHE A 176 -6.49 -10.07 23.51
C PHE A 176 -6.14 -11.56 23.68
N ASN A 177 -5.02 -11.86 24.34
CA ASN A 177 -4.59 -13.24 24.61
C ASN A 177 -5.57 -14.04 25.49
N ASP A 178 -6.42 -13.35 26.26
CA ASP A 178 -7.50 -13.96 27.04
C ASP A 178 -8.79 -14.21 26.24
N GLY A 179 -8.79 -13.87 24.94
CA GLY A 179 -9.90 -14.03 24.01
C GLY A 179 -10.95 -12.92 24.08
N LYS A 180 -10.73 -11.85 24.86
CA LYS A 180 -11.55 -10.65 24.75
C LYS A 180 -11.20 -9.88 23.47
N GLU A 181 -12.16 -9.11 22.99
CA GLU A 181 -12.01 -8.26 21.81
C GLU A 181 -12.29 -6.81 22.21
N LEU A 182 -11.58 -5.88 21.58
CA LEU A 182 -11.87 -4.45 21.55
C LEU A 182 -11.99 -4.03 20.09
N ASP A 183 -13.22 -3.85 19.64
CA ASP A 183 -13.58 -3.49 18.26
C ASP A 183 -14.47 -2.25 18.29
N PHE A 184 -14.03 -1.17 17.64
CA PHE A 184 -14.84 0.03 17.49
C PHE A 184 -14.47 0.89 16.27
N ASP A 185 -15.47 1.67 15.84
CA ASP A 185 -15.36 2.76 14.87
C ASP A 185 -15.49 4.10 15.57
N HIS A 186 -14.48 4.95 15.47
CA HIS A 186 -14.49 6.31 16.01
C HIS A 186 -14.45 7.37 14.90
N ARG A 187 -15.30 8.39 14.98
CA ARG A 187 -15.43 9.46 13.96
C ARG A 187 -15.44 10.85 14.61
N LYS A 188 -14.86 11.82 13.93
CA LYS A 188 -14.85 13.24 14.34
C LYS A 188 -15.95 14.08 13.69
#